data_AF-A0A8H4QC43-F1
#
_entry.id   AF-A0A8H4QC43-F1
#
_cell.length_a   1.000
_cell.length_b   1.000
_cell.length_c   1.000
_cell.angle_alpha   90.00
_cell.angle_beta   90.00
_cell.angle_gamma   90.00
#
_symmetry.space_group_name_H-M   'P 1'
#
loop_
_entity.id
_entity.type
_entity.pdbx_description
1 polymer ?
#
loop_
_entity_poly.entity_id
_entity_poly.type
_entity_poly.pdbx_seq_one_letter_code
_entity_poly.pdbx_strand_id
1 'polypeptide(L)'
;MEPILVETYIHVLAGDQKSLDRVELNMLTGQVDTLKRDFWPSRISFTLMDIESEVEPEFATLDSTAAVRAMQKRYNKGDEATLNIYIVNEINVPINHLDCEAPVNSSTAGITEMPEGGLLGVSSFPWNVLDSSASDSWSNAVIVKADTLPGYLLQLAYAHPRLGKTATHEIGHWFGLFHTFDEDCDTPFGDLVADTPESAGPTKGCPMSRDSHPDKPGLDPIHNYMDYSSE
;
A
#
# COMPACT_ATOMS: atom_id res chain seq x y z
N MET A 1 21.16 16.69 6.54
CA MET A 1 20.86 15.63 5.55
C MET A 1 20.10 16.26 4.40
N GLU A 2 20.19 15.69 3.21
CA GLU A 2 19.41 16.09 2.02
C GLU A 2 18.13 15.24 1.95
N PRO A 3 17.05 15.73 1.32
CA PRO A 3 15.85 14.92 1.14
C PRO A 3 16.11 13.74 0.20
N ILE A 4 15.46 12.60 0.46
CA ILE A 4 15.42 11.46 -0.46
C ILE A 4 14.41 11.80 -1.56
N LEU A 5 14.84 11.72 -2.81
CA LEU A 5 13.99 11.94 -3.98
C LEU A 5 13.75 10.59 -4.66
N VAL A 6 12.47 10.21 -4.75
CA VAL A 6 12.05 8.94 -5.35
C VAL A 6 11.41 9.23 -6.70
N GLU A 7 12.02 8.74 -7.78
CA GLU A 7 11.39 8.76 -9.10
C GLU A 7 10.15 7.88 -9.10
N THR A 8 9.04 8.39 -9.62
CA THR A 8 7.73 7.74 -9.51
C THR A 8 7.05 7.65 -10.87
N TYR A 9 6.61 6.46 -11.22
CA TYR A 9 5.78 6.17 -12.40
C TYR A 9 4.41 5.68 -11.94
N ILE A 10 3.36 6.10 -12.64
CA ILE A 10 2.00 5.64 -12.40
C ILE A 10 1.50 4.89 -13.62
N HIS A 11 0.97 3.69 -13.40
CA HIS A 11 0.42 2.81 -14.42
C HIS A 11 -1.06 2.55 -14.14
N VAL A 12 -1.96 3.06 -14.96
CA VAL A 12 -3.40 2.78 -14.87
C VAL A 12 -3.76 1.67 -15.85
N LEU A 13 -4.09 0.50 -15.31
CA LEU A 13 -4.39 -0.72 -16.07
C LEU A 13 -5.87 -1.06 -15.87
N ALA A 14 -6.73 -0.55 -16.75
CA ALA A 14 -8.18 -0.67 -16.62
C ALA A 14 -8.75 -1.78 -17.52
N GLY A 15 -9.75 -2.51 -17.05
CA GLY A 15 -10.31 -3.66 -17.80
C GLY A 15 -11.13 -3.27 -19.02
N ASP A 16 -11.65 -2.04 -19.03
CA ASP A 16 -12.40 -1.47 -20.14
C ASP A 16 -12.27 0.06 -20.17
N GLN A 17 -12.69 0.67 -21.28
CA GLN A 17 -12.64 2.12 -21.45
C GLN A 17 -13.45 2.86 -20.39
N LYS A 18 -14.59 2.30 -19.97
CA LYS A 18 -15.47 2.93 -18.98
C LYS A 18 -14.78 3.04 -17.62
N SER A 19 -14.00 2.03 -17.25
CA SER A 19 -13.21 2.01 -16.02
C SER A 19 -12.05 2.99 -16.11
N LEU A 20 -11.38 3.05 -17.27
CA LEU A 20 -10.30 4.01 -17.52
C LEU A 20 -10.81 5.46 -17.43
N ASP A 21 -11.97 5.75 -18.02
CA ASP A 21 -12.59 7.07 -18.03
C ASP A 21 -13.01 7.56 -16.62
N ARG A 22 -13.07 6.67 -15.62
CA ARG A 22 -13.33 7.04 -14.22
C ARG A 22 -12.07 7.52 -13.49
N VAL A 23 -10.89 7.24 -14.03
CA VAL A 23 -9.60 7.64 -13.46
C VAL A 23 -9.15 8.93 -14.12
N GLU A 24 -9.45 10.04 -13.46
CA GLU A 24 -9.10 11.37 -13.96
C GLU A 24 -7.64 11.74 -13.63
N LEU A 25 -6.99 12.51 -14.51
CA LEU A 25 -5.61 12.97 -14.31
C LEU A 25 -5.41 13.71 -12.97
N ASN A 26 -6.41 14.47 -12.51
CA ASN A 26 -6.37 15.18 -11.23
C ASN A 26 -6.27 14.23 -10.02
N MET A 27 -6.86 13.02 -10.10
CA MET A 27 -6.79 11.99 -9.06
C MET A 27 -5.37 11.43 -9.00
N LEU A 28 -4.75 11.20 -10.16
CA LEU A 28 -3.39 10.69 -10.28
C LEU A 28 -2.35 11.69 -9.78
N THR A 29 -2.44 12.95 -10.22
CA THR A 29 -1.55 14.01 -9.71
C THR A 29 -1.82 14.30 -8.24
N GLY A 30 -3.08 14.27 -7.82
CA GLY A 30 -3.49 14.42 -6.43
C GLY A 30 -2.94 13.31 -5.53
N GLN A 31 -2.80 12.09 -6.04
CA GLN A 31 -2.17 11.00 -5.32
C GLN A 31 -0.71 11.32 -5.01
N VAL A 32 0.05 11.82 -6.00
CA VAL A 32 1.45 12.24 -5.79
C VAL A 32 1.55 13.38 -4.78
N ASP A 33 0.63 14.33 -4.81
CA ASP A 33 0.59 15.44 -3.84
C ASP A 33 0.28 14.93 -2.42
N THR A 34 -0.63 13.96 -2.27
CA THR A 34 -0.86 13.27 -1.00
C THR A 34 0.42 12.60 -0.50
N LEU A 35 1.15 11.87 -1.36
CA LEU A 35 2.39 11.20 -0.97
C LEU A 35 3.46 12.21 -0.53
N LYS A 36 3.67 13.29 -1.29
CA LYS A 36 4.60 14.36 -0.90
C LYS A 36 4.27 14.95 0.46
N ARG A 37 2.98 15.20 0.75
CA ARG A 37 2.55 15.73 2.05
C ARG A 37 2.81 14.74 3.18
N ASP A 38 2.44 13.47 2.98
CA ASP A 38 2.46 12.47 4.04
C ASP A 38 3.90 12.04 4.40
N PHE A 39 4.80 12.01 3.41
CA PHE A 39 6.21 11.64 3.60
C PHE A 39 7.16 12.83 3.84
N TRP A 40 6.67 14.07 3.70
CA TRP A 40 7.47 15.28 3.95
C TRP A 40 8.14 15.31 5.34
N PRO A 41 7.46 14.93 6.45
CA PRO A 41 8.09 14.91 7.78
C PRO A 41 9.33 14.00 7.85
N SER A 42 9.32 12.90 7.07
CA SER A 42 10.42 11.94 6.94
C SER A 42 11.46 12.36 5.90
N ARG A 43 11.32 13.55 5.31
CA ARG A 43 12.21 14.12 4.29
C ARG A 43 12.33 13.28 3.02
N ILE A 44 11.27 12.55 2.70
CA ILE A 44 11.12 11.81 1.45
C ILE A 44 10.15 12.61 0.57
N SER A 45 10.47 12.71 -0.72
CA SER A 45 9.61 13.36 -1.71
C SER A 45 9.62 12.57 -3.01
N PHE A 46 8.53 12.67 -3.76
CA PHE A 46 8.30 11.90 -4.98
C PHE A 46 8.35 12.82 -6.21
N THR A 47 9.03 12.36 -7.26
CA THR A 47 9.11 13.06 -8.55
C THR A 47 8.33 12.24 -9.57
N LEU A 48 7.18 12.76 -10.00
CA LEU A 48 6.38 12.10 -11.04
C LEU A 48 7.11 12.21 -12.38
N MET A 49 7.49 11.06 -12.93
CA MET A 49 8.24 10.96 -14.18
C MET A 49 7.31 10.80 -15.38
N ASP A 50 6.31 9.92 -15.26
CA ASP A 50 5.31 9.68 -16.31
C ASP A 50 4.03 9.06 -15.73
N ILE A 51 2.95 9.16 -16.50
CA ILE A 51 1.68 8.46 -16.27
C ILE A 51 1.32 7.70 -17.54
N GLU A 52 1.31 6.37 -17.45
CA GLU A 52 0.80 5.49 -18.50
C GLU A 52 -0.62 5.06 -18.12
N SER A 53 -1.56 5.13 -19.07
CA SER A 53 -2.97 4.79 -18.84
C SER A 53 -3.53 4.06 -20.04
N GLU A 54 -4.04 2.85 -19.82
CA GLU A 54 -4.46 1.97 -20.91
C GLU A 54 -5.59 1.03 -20.51
N VAL A 55 -6.31 0.58 -21.54
CA VAL A 55 -7.24 -0.55 -21.40
C VAL A 55 -6.42 -1.84 -21.47
N GLU A 56 -6.21 -2.47 -20.32
CA GLU A 56 -5.42 -3.69 -20.15
C GLU A 56 -6.19 -4.73 -19.34
N PRO A 57 -7.07 -5.51 -20.00
CA PRO A 57 -7.91 -6.51 -19.34
C PRO A 57 -7.13 -7.63 -18.65
N GLU A 58 -5.89 -7.91 -19.06
CA GLU A 58 -5.07 -8.98 -18.47
C GLU A 58 -4.66 -8.65 -17.03
N PHE A 59 -4.41 -7.38 -16.74
CA PHE A 59 -3.87 -6.92 -15.44
C PHE A 59 -4.82 -6.00 -14.67
N ALA A 60 -6.00 -5.71 -15.23
CA ALA A 60 -7.04 -4.96 -14.54
C ALA A 60 -7.56 -5.65 -13.27
N THR A 61 -7.57 -6.97 -13.26
CA THR A 61 -7.89 -7.79 -12.10
C THR A 61 -6.72 -8.73 -11.83
N LEU A 62 -6.10 -8.59 -10.65
CA LEU A 62 -4.95 -9.39 -10.28
C LEU A 62 -5.37 -10.56 -9.38
N ASP A 63 -5.39 -11.77 -9.94
CA ASP A 63 -5.86 -12.97 -9.22
C ASP A 63 -4.71 -13.90 -8.75
N SER A 64 -3.45 -13.55 -9.02
CA SER A 64 -2.29 -14.38 -8.62
C SER A 64 -0.98 -13.60 -8.56
N THR A 65 -0.01 -14.11 -7.79
CA THR A 65 1.37 -13.59 -7.78
C THR A 65 2.06 -13.75 -9.14
N ALA A 66 1.63 -14.70 -9.98
CA ALA A 66 2.10 -14.83 -11.35
C ALA A 66 1.64 -13.67 -12.24
N ALA A 67 0.38 -13.22 -12.08
CA ALA A 67 -0.15 -12.05 -12.77
C ALA A 67 0.59 -10.77 -12.36
N VAL A 68 0.85 -10.60 -11.06
CA VAL A 68 1.67 -9.48 -10.54
C VAL A 68 3.06 -9.45 -11.20
N ARG A 69 3.75 -10.60 -11.24
CA ARG A 69 5.07 -10.70 -11.90
C ARG A 69 5.01 -10.39 -13.39
N ALA A 70 4.00 -10.90 -14.10
CA ALA A 70 3.84 -10.67 -15.54
C ALA A 70 3.59 -9.19 -15.84
N MET A 71 2.73 -8.55 -15.05
CA MET A 71 2.48 -7.11 -15.09
C MET A 71 3.77 -6.32 -14.86
N GLN A 72 4.48 -6.56 -13.74
CA GLN A 72 5.72 -5.86 -13.45
C GLN A 72 6.79 -6.03 -14.53
N LYS A 73 6.95 -7.25 -15.08
CA LYS A 73 7.88 -7.50 -16.17
C LYS A 73 7.58 -6.66 -17.42
N ARG A 74 6.32 -6.30 -17.65
CA ARG A 74 5.88 -5.52 -18.80
C ARG A 74 5.97 -4.02 -18.57
N TYR A 75 5.66 -3.55 -17.36
CA TYR A 75 5.45 -2.12 -17.10
C TYR A 75 6.49 -1.46 -16.19
N ASN A 76 7.25 -2.20 -15.38
CA ASN A 76 8.23 -1.59 -14.48
C ASN A 76 9.18 -0.67 -15.27
N LYS A 77 9.35 0.54 -14.74
CA LYS A 77 10.30 1.53 -15.23
C LYS A 77 11.38 1.78 -14.18
N GLY A 78 12.55 2.21 -14.64
CA GLY A 78 13.68 2.55 -13.79
C GLY A 78 14.36 1.32 -13.17
N ASP A 79 14.94 1.53 -12.00
CA ASP A 79 15.70 0.54 -11.22
C ASP A 79 15.03 0.24 -9.87
N GLU A 80 15.76 -0.39 -8.96
CA GLU A 80 15.30 -0.78 -7.63
C GLU A 80 14.97 0.41 -6.71
N ALA A 81 15.43 1.62 -7.02
CA ALA A 81 15.10 2.84 -6.28
C ALA A 81 13.90 3.58 -6.88
N THR A 82 13.38 3.11 -8.01
CA THR A 82 12.26 3.73 -8.72
C THR A 82 10.94 3.15 -8.24
N LEU A 83 10.03 4.03 -7.82
CA LEU A 83 8.69 3.65 -7.39
C LEU A 83 7.76 3.49 -8.60
N ASN A 84 7.18 2.30 -8.77
CA ASN A 84 6.11 2.03 -9.72
C ASN A 84 4.80 1.80 -8.98
N ILE A 85 3.83 2.69 -9.20
CA ILE A 85 2.48 2.61 -8.63
C ILE A 85 1.52 2.07 -9.71
N TYR A 86 0.92 0.93 -9.44
CA TYR A 86 -0.04 0.28 -10.32
C TYR A 86 -1.46 0.52 -9.80
N ILE A 87 -2.31 1.03 -10.68
CA ILE A 87 -3.72 1.31 -10.40
C ILE A 87 -4.55 0.35 -11.22
N VAL A 88 -5.24 -0.56 -10.53
CA VAL A 88 -6.01 -1.65 -11.13
C VAL A 88 -7.49 -1.58 -10.71
N ASN A 89 -8.36 -2.32 -11.37
CA ASN A 89 -9.76 -2.42 -10.97
C ASN A 89 -9.93 -3.23 -9.68
N GLU A 90 -9.31 -4.41 -9.62
CA GLU A 90 -9.50 -5.37 -8.52
C GLU A 90 -8.22 -6.13 -8.17
N ILE A 91 -8.08 -6.47 -6.89
CA ILE A 91 -6.94 -7.22 -6.33
C ILE A 91 -7.51 -8.42 -5.57
N ASN A 92 -7.32 -9.62 -6.13
CA ASN A 92 -7.74 -10.89 -5.54
C ASN A 92 -6.55 -11.85 -5.36
N VAL A 93 -5.34 -11.30 -5.24
CA VAL A 93 -4.13 -12.10 -5.08
C VAL A 93 -4.25 -12.89 -3.76
N PRO A 94 -4.05 -14.22 -3.76
CA PRO A 94 -3.97 -14.98 -2.53
C PRO A 94 -2.66 -14.62 -1.83
N ILE A 95 -2.75 -13.83 -0.77
CA ILE A 95 -1.62 -13.43 0.06
C ILE A 95 -1.78 -14.14 1.40
N ASN A 96 -0.76 -14.90 1.79
CA ASN A 96 -0.73 -15.47 3.13
C ASN A 96 -0.55 -14.31 4.11
N HIS A 97 -1.50 -14.16 5.03
CA HIS A 97 -1.37 -13.23 6.15
C HIS A 97 -0.14 -13.56 6.98
N LEU A 98 0.40 -12.53 7.62
CA LEU A 98 1.36 -12.66 8.71
C LEU A 98 0.64 -13.30 9.90
N ASP A 99 0.45 -14.62 9.87
CA ASP A 99 0.12 -15.38 11.06
C ASP A 99 1.44 -15.71 11.76
N CYS A 100 1.46 -15.65 13.10
CA CYS A 100 2.61 -15.94 13.97
C CYS A 100 3.25 -17.33 13.80
N GLU A 101 2.76 -18.15 12.86
CA GLU A 101 3.35 -19.44 12.45
C GLU A 101 4.27 -19.33 11.22
N ALA A 102 4.31 -18.19 10.55
CA ALA A 102 5.15 -17.95 9.38
C ALA A 102 6.53 -17.39 9.82
N PRO A 103 7.65 -18.01 9.40
CA PRO A 103 8.97 -17.48 9.75
C PRO A 103 9.13 -16.07 9.16
N VAL A 104 9.81 -15.19 9.90
CA VAL A 104 10.04 -13.74 9.64
C VAL A 104 10.63 -13.42 8.25
N ASN A 105 10.93 -14.45 7.45
CA ASN A 105 11.45 -14.42 6.09
C ASN A 105 10.48 -14.93 5.00
N SER A 106 9.20 -15.19 5.30
CA SER A 106 8.23 -15.68 4.29
C SER A 106 7.21 -14.65 3.82
N SER A 107 7.25 -13.43 4.33
CA SER A 107 6.28 -12.37 3.98
C SER A 107 6.67 -11.70 2.68
N THR A 108 5.92 -12.02 1.63
CA THR A 108 6.15 -11.48 0.29
C THR A 108 5.40 -10.17 0.01
N ALA A 109 4.55 -9.71 0.94
CA ALA A 109 3.67 -8.56 0.72
C ALA A 109 3.31 -7.78 2.00
N GLY A 110 3.24 -6.46 1.91
CA GLY A 110 2.35 -5.63 2.74
C GLY A 110 0.96 -5.55 2.10
N ILE A 111 -0.10 -5.42 2.90
CA ILE A 111 -1.49 -5.47 2.42
C ILE A 111 -2.35 -4.45 3.17
N THR A 112 -3.34 -3.86 2.49
CA THR A 112 -4.42 -3.12 3.15
C THR A 112 -5.75 -3.80 2.87
N GLU A 113 -6.55 -4.10 3.90
CA GLU A 113 -7.86 -4.76 3.74
C GLU A 113 -9.06 -3.89 4.09
N MET A 114 -10.18 -4.13 3.40
CA MET A 114 -11.48 -3.59 3.79
C MET A 114 -12.04 -4.32 5.03
N PRO A 115 -12.82 -3.63 5.89
CA PRO A 115 -13.52 -4.23 7.04
C PRO A 115 -14.46 -5.39 6.71
N GLU A 116 -14.94 -5.48 5.46
CA GLU A 116 -15.89 -6.47 4.93
C GLU A 116 -15.23 -7.58 4.08
N GLY A 117 -13.88 -7.54 3.96
CA GLY A 117 -13.08 -8.44 3.13
C GLY A 117 -12.67 -7.81 1.79
N GLY A 118 -11.49 -8.21 1.29
CA GLY A 118 -10.91 -7.75 0.02
C GLY A 118 -9.79 -6.71 0.19
N LEU A 119 -8.81 -6.77 -0.71
CA LEU A 119 -7.61 -5.91 -0.68
C LEU A 119 -7.90 -4.54 -1.33
N LEU A 120 -7.46 -3.47 -0.66
CA LEU A 120 -7.42 -2.11 -1.20
C LEU A 120 -6.09 -1.83 -1.90
N GLY A 121 -5.03 -2.41 -1.38
CA GLY A 121 -3.67 -2.27 -1.88
C GLY A 121 -2.82 -3.46 -1.46
N VAL A 122 -1.71 -3.60 -2.17
CA VAL A 122 -0.67 -4.57 -1.89
C VAL A 122 0.67 -4.03 -2.37
N SER A 123 1.73 -4.30 -1.62
CA SER A 123 3.08 -3.83 -1.91
C SER A 123 4.12 -4.87 -1.56
N SER A 124 5.26 -4.83 -2.25
CA SER A 124 6.39 -5.69 -1.91
C SER A 124 7.25 -4.99 -0.86
N PHE A 125 7.76 -5.78 0.09
CA PHE A 125 8.76 -5.30 1.03
C PHE A 125 10.14 -5.15 0.37
N PRO A 126 11.03 -4.27 0.90
CA PRO A 126 12.32 -3.99 0.27
C PRO A 126 13.25 -5.21 0.25
N TRP A 127 13.14 -6.14 1.20
CA TRP A 127 13.95 -7.36 1.20
C TRP A 127 13.58 -8.35 0.07
N ASN A 128 12.40 -8.23 -0.54
CA ASN A 128 12.03 -9.05 -1.70
C ASN A 128 12.82 -8.68 -2.96
N VAL A 129 13.36 -7.45 -3.01
CA VAL A 129 14.31 -7.03 -4.05
C VAL A 129 15.63 -7.81 -3.93
N LEU A 130 16.02 -8.17 -2.71
CA LEU A 130 17.30 -8.81 -2.42
C LEU A 130 17.25 -10.35 -2.54
N ASP A 131 16.05 -10.95 -2.53
CA ASP A 131 15.90 -12.40 -2.70
C ASP A 131 15.79 -12.81 -4.18
N SER A 132 16.96 -12.89 -4.83
CA SER A 132 17.08 -13.41 -6.20
C SER A 132 16.85 -14.93 -6.30
N SER A 133 16.69 -15.64 -5.17
CA SER A 133 16.58 -17.10 -5.11
C SER A 133 15.13 -17.59 -5.09
N ALA A 134 14.18 -16.75 -4.70
CA ALA A 134 12.76 -17.02 -4.81
C ALA A 134 12.31 -16.89 -6.27
N SER A 135 12.08 -18.01 -6.94
CA SER A 135 11.44 -18.05 -8.27
C SER A 135 10.05 -17.38 -8.30
N ASP A 136 9.47 -17.09 -7.13
CA ASP A 136 8.19 -16.43 -6.90
C ASP A 136 8.27 -14.96 -6.42
N SER A 137 9.47 -14.35 -6.37
CA SER A 137 9.60 -12.94 -5.98
C SER A 137 9.03 -12.01 -7.04
N TRP A 138 8.02 -11.24 -6.65
CA TRP A 138 7.65 -9.97 -7.27
C TRP A 138 8.27 -8.88 -6.41
N SER A 139 9.07 -8.02 -7.03
CA SER A 139 9.92 -7.06 -6.33
C SER A 139 9.66 -5.66 -6.85
N ASN A 140 9.66 -4.67 -5.95
CA ASN A 140 9.53 -3.26 -6.30
C ASN A 140 8.21 -2.89 -7.01
N ALA A 141 7.07 -3.19 -6.38
CA ALA A 141 5.76 -2.66 -6.79
C ALA A 141 4.91 -2.25 -5.58
N VAL A 142 4.12 -1.21 -5.84
CA VAL A 142 2.97 -0.80 -5.05
C VAL A 142 1.74 -0.86 -5.96
N ILE A 143 0.72 -1.60 -5.55
CA ILE A 143 -0.50 -1.82 -6.33
C ILE A 143 -1.67 -1.35 -5.46
N VAL A 144 -2.55 -0.52 -6.02
CA VAL A 144 -3.73 -0.01 -5.34
C VAL A 144 -4.94 -0.08 -6.26
N LYS A 145 -6.13 -0.24 -5.68
CA LYS A 145 -7.38 -0.16 -6.45
C LYS A 145 -7.66 1.27 -6.88
N ALA A 146 -8.20 1.44 -8.09
CA ALA A 146 -8.59 2.74 -8.63
C ALA A 146 -9.58 3.50 -7.72
N ASP A 147 -10.43 2.78 -6.99
CA ASP A 147 -11.43 3.36 -6.08
C ASP A 147 -10.86 3.82 -4.72
N THR A 148 -9.54 3.77 -4.55
CA THR A 148 -8.79 4.33 -3.41
C THR A 148 -8.12 5.66 -3.74
N LEU A 149 -8.09 6.06 -5.01
CA LEU A 149 -7.47 7.31 -5.46
C LEU A 149 -8.15 8.53 -4.84
N PRO A 150 -7.38 9.60 -4.52
CA PRO A 150 -7.95 10.79 -3.93
C PRO A 150 -8.97 11.45 -4.88
N GLY A 151 -10.11 11.83 -4.32
CA GLY A 151 -11.20 12.41 -5.09
C GLY A 151 -12.02 11.41 -5.92
N TYR A 152 -11.68 10.11 -5.87
CA TYR A 152 -12.56 9.08 -6.43
C TYR A 152 -13.86 9.06 -5.62
N LEU A 153 -14.96 9.42 -6.27
CA LEU A 153 -16.28 9.36 -5.68
C LEU A 153 -16.92 8.03 -6.06
N LEU A 154 -17.15 7.18 -5.07
CA LEU A 154 -18.23 6.20 -5.22
C LEU A 154 -19.50 7.01 -5.51
N GLN A 155 -20.27 6.59 -6.51
CA GLN A 155 -21.53 7.21 -6.94
C GLN A 155 -22.67 7.10 -5.89
N LEU A 156 -22.30 7.10 -4.60
CA LEU A 156 -23.17 7.00 -3.44
C LEU A 156 -23.08 8.30 -2.66
N ALA A 157 -24.23 8.91 -2.41
CA ALA A 157 -24.39 10.23 -1.77
C ALA A 157 -23.85 10.34 -0.32
N TYR A 158 -23.29 9.27 0.24
CA TYR A 158 -22.73 9.18 1.59
C TYR A 158 -21.28 8.68 1.61
N ALA A 159 -20.65 8.49 0.45
CA ALA A 159 -19.24 8.11 0.41
C ALA A 159 -18.39 9.32 0.81
N HIS A 160 -17.59 9.17 1.86
CA HIS A 160 -16.53 10.13 2.14
C HIS A 160 -15.52 10.10 0.98
N PRO A 161 -15.06 11.27 0.51
CA PRO A 161 -14.08 11.31 -0.56
C PRO A 161 -12.80 10.63 -0.08
N ARG A 162 -12.26 9.75 -0.92
CA ARG A 162 -10.95 9.15 -0.71
C ARG A 162 -9.88 10.23 -0.64
N LEU A 163 -8.89 10.04 0.23
CA LEU A 163 -7.76 10.96 0.43
C LEU A 163 -6.44 10.39 -0.11
N GLY A 164 -6.46 9.15 -0.62
CA GLY A 164 -5.30 8.48 -1.21
C GLY A 164 -4.39 7.83 -0.18
N LYS A 165 -4.91 7.49 1.02
CA LYS A 165 -4.12 6.95 2.13
C LYS A 165 -3.72 5.49 1.95
N THR A 166 -4.45 4.73 1.14
CA THR A 166 -4.04 3.38 0.76
C THR A 166 -2.66 3.38 0.12
N ALA A 167 -2.39 4.25 -0.85
CA ALA A 167 -1.05 4.32 -1.44
C ALA A 167 0.01 4.77 -0.43
N THR A 168 -0.31 5.67 0.50
CA THR A 168 0.60 6.07 1.59
C THR A 168 0.97 4.86 2.46
N HIS A 169 -0.01 4.03 2.83
CA HIS A 169 0.17 2.79 3.59
C HIS A 169 1.06 1.79 2.84
N GLU A 170 0.72 1.48 1.59
CA GLU A 170 1.47 0.53 0.76
C GLU A 170 2.92 0.99 0.50
N ILE A 171 3.15 2.29 0.35
CA ILE A 171 4.50 2.82 0.21
C ILE A 171 5.27 2.75 1.55
N GLY A 172 4.58 2.78 2.69
CA GLY A 172 5.18 2.49 3.99
C GLY A 172 5.79 1.08 4.04
N HIS A 173 5.04 0.07 3.59
CA HIS A 173 5.56 -1.29 3.41
C HIS A 173 6.68 -1.39 2.39
N TRP A 174 6.59 -0.66 1.27
CA TRP A 174 7.68 -0.57 0.29
C TRP A 174 8.98 0.00 0.91
N PHE A 175 8.86 0.88 1.91
CA PHE A 175 9.98 1.35 2.73
C PHE A 175 10.36 0.43 3.91
N GLY A 176 9.65 -0.68 4.09
CA GLY A 176 9.94 -1.68 5.11
C GLY A 176 9.21 -1.53 6.44
N LEU A 177 8.14 -0.72 6.50
CA LEU A 177 7.31 -0.61 7.71
C LEU A 177 6.32 -1.77 7.79
N PHE A 178 6.20 -2.37 8.97
CA PHE A 178 5.16 -3.35 9.29
C PHE A 178 3.86 -2.66 9.72
N HIS A 179 2.78 -3.43 9.84
CA HIS A 179 1.59 -2.89 10.49
C HIS A 179 1.86 -2.60 11.96
N THR A 180 1.23 -1.55 12.49
CA THR A 180 1.33 -1.19 13.93
C THR A 180 0.77 -2.24 14.90
N PHE A 181 0.04 -3.22 14.38
CA PHE A 181 -0.56 -4.33 15.12
C PHE A 181 0.06 -5.68 14.74
N ASP A 182 1.11 -5.70 13.90
CA ASP A 182 1.87 -6.92 13.69
C ASP A 182 2.53 -7.30 15.03
N GLU A 183 2.55 -8.58 15.35
CA GLU A 183 3.23 -9.12 16.54
C GLU A 183 4.51 -9.82 16.08
N ASP A 184 5.66 -9.37 16.55
CA ASP A 184 6.88 -10.16 16.50
C ASP A 184 6.94 -11.07 17.74
N CYS A 185 7.00 -12.38 17.51
CA CYS A 185 7.04 -13.41 18.55
C CYS A 185 8.26 -13.31 19.48
N ASP A 186 9.33 -12.61 19.07
CA ASP A 186 10.60 -12.57 19.78
C ASP A 186 11.04 -11.17 20.27
N THR A 187 10.25 -10.11 20.04
CA THR A 187 10.57 -8.76 20.51
C THR A 187 9.40 -8.08 21.21
N PRO A 188 9.65 -7.16 22.16
CA PRO A 188 8.60 -6.39 22.82
C PRO A 188 8.00 -5.28 21.93
N PHE A 189 8.41 -5.18 20.66
CA PHE A 189 7.96 -4.16 19.71
C PHE A 189 7.40 -4.88 18.49
N GLY A 190 6.07 -5.00 18.42
CA GLY A 190 5.40 -5.81 17.41
C GLY A 190 5.77 -5.46 15.96
N ASP A 191 5.80 -4.17 15.63
CA ASP A 191 6.14 -3.64 14.29
C ASP A 191 7.64 -3.30 14.12
N LEU A 192 8.48 -3.66 15.11
CA LEU A 192 9.89 -3.33 15.21
C LEU A 192 10.21 -1.82 15.34
N VAL A 193 9.23 -0.97 15.66
CA VAL A 193 9.38 0.48 15.84
C VAL A 193 9.11 0.87 17.29
N ALA A 194 10.17 1.26 18.00
CA ALA A 194 10.12 1.42 19.46
C ALA A 194 9.18 2.53 19.98
N ASP A 195 8.81 3.50 19.13
CA ASP A 195 7.90 4.59 19.48
C ASP A 195 6.46 4.40 18.95
N THR A 196 6.16 3.26 18.32
CA THR A 196 4.78 2.83 18.05
C THR A 196 4.20 2.15 19.29
N PRO A 197 3.13 2.68 19.92
CA PRO A 197 2.43 1.97 20.99
C PRO A 197 1.83 0.65 20.49
N GLU A 198 1.84 -0.37 21.33
CA GLU A 198 1.32 -1.69 20.99
C GLU A 198 -0.19 -1.69 20.81
N SER A 199 -0.68 -2.40 19.79
CA SER A 199 -2.11 -2.57 19.54
C SER A 199 -2.45 -4.03 19.25
N ALA A 200 -3.56 -4.52 19.80
CA ALA A 200 -3.96 -5.93 19.70
C ALA A 200 -4.54 -6.34 18.33
N GLY A 201 -4.53 -5.44 17.33
CA GLY A 201 -5.14 -5.69 16.03
C GLY A 201 -5.54 -4.41 15.29
N PRO A 202 -5.97 -4.52 14.02
CA PRO A 202 -6.31 -3.38 13.18
C PRO A 202 -7.49 -2.57 13.71
N THR A 203 -7.37 -1.24 13.64
CA THR A 203 -8.49 -0.34 13.95
C THR A 203 -9.44 -0.26 12.77
N LYS A 204 -10.74 -0.18 13.04
CA LYS A 204 -11.78 -0.02 12.01
C LYS A 204 -12.47 1.33 12.15
N GLY A 205 -12.67 2.01 11.01
CA GLY A 205 -13.32 3.32 10.96
C GLY A 205 -12.48 4.44 11.57
N CYS A 206 -13.13 5.49 12.05
CA CYS A 206 -12.49 6.68 12.62
C CYS A 206 -12.89 6.86 14.11
N PRO A 207 -12.42 6.00 15.02
CA PRO A 207 -12.69 6.19 16.44
C PRO A 207 -11.98 7.44 16.98
N MET A 208 -12.54 8.07 18.01
CA MET A 208 -11.89 9.20 18.69
C MET A 208 -10.70 8.78 19.56
N SER A 209 -10.70 7.53 20.03
CA SER A 209 -9.64 6.94 20.87
C SER A 209 -9.81 5.43 20.91
N ARG A 210 -8.71 4.69 21.06
CA ARG A 210 -8.70 3.25 21.30
C ARG A 210 -7.52 2.90 22.21
N ASP A 211 -7.75 1.97 23.13
CA ASP A 211 -6.74 1.45 24.06
C ASP A 211 -7.00 -0.04 24.23
N SER A 212 -6.27 -0.86 23.48
CA SER A 212 -6.38 -2.31 23.52
C SER A 212 -5.45 -2.96 24.54
N HIS A 213 -4.43 -2.23 24.99
CA HIS A 213 -3.48 -2.67 26.02
C HIS A 213 -3.34 -1.63 27.15
N PRO A 214 -4.34 -1.48 28.03
CA PRO A 214 -4.34 -0.44 29.07
C PRO A 214 -3.24 -0.60 30.14
N ASP A 215 -2.62 -1.78 30.20
CA ASP A 215 -1.49 -2.09 31.06
C ASP A 215 -0.12 -1.73 30.43
N LYS A 216 -0.12 -1.31 29.17
CA LYS A 216 1.08 -0.86 28.43
C LYS A 216 1.05 0.66 28.19
N PRO A 217 2.20 1.30 27.96
CA PRO A 217 2.24 2.74 27.70
C PRO A 217 1.65 3.11 26.33
N GLY A 218 0.86 4.18 26.30
CA GLY A 218 0.33 4.77 25.07
C GLY A 218 -1.12 4.37 24.78
N LEU A 219 -1.69 4.98 23.73
CA LEU A 219 -2.96 4.56 23.15
C LEU A 219 -2.66 3.87 21.82
N ASP A 220 -3.57 3.02 21.34
CA ASP A 220 -3.46 2.42 20.01
C ASP A 220 -3.20 3.52 18.96
N PRO A 221 -2.26 3.32 18.04
CA PRO A 221 -1.82 4.36 17.09
C PRO A 221 -2.81 4.55 15.93
N ILE A 222 -4.06 4.87 16.24
CA ILE A 222 -5.21 4.98 15.30
C ILE A 222 -5.09 6.05 14.21
N HIS A 223 -4.02 6.84 14.22
CA HIS A 223 -3.72 7.85 13.20
C HIS A 223 -2.41 7.56 12.44
N ASN A 224 -1.75 6.45 12.78
CA ASN A 224 -0.58 5.98 12.05
C ASN A 224 -1.03 5.41 10.71
N TYR A 225 -0.28 5.74 9.65
CA TYR A 225 -0.60 5.27 8.31
C TYR A 225 -0.51 3.75 8.18
N MET A 226 0.23 3.06 9.07
CA MET A 226 0.37 1.60 9.10
C MET A 226 -0.69 0.90 9.96
N ASP A 227 -1.75 1.60 10.37
CA ASP A 227 -2.99 1.01 10.90
C ASP A 227 -4.06 0.96 9.79
N TYR A 228 -5.18 0.27 10.02
CA TYR A 228 -6.33 0.16 9.10
C TYR A 228 -7.46 1.14 9.41
N SER A 229 -7.20 2.14 10.25
CA SER A 229 -8.13 3.24 10.49
C SER A 229 -8.54 3.90 9.18
N SER A 230 -9.79 4.35 9.08
CA SER A 230 -10.26 5.03 7.88
C SER A 230 -9.56 6.38 7.72
N GLU A 231 -9.31 6.75 6.46
CA GLU A 231 -8.76 8.05 6.06
C GLU A 231 -9.62 9.27 6.41
#